data_AF-A0A381NUI9-F1
#
_entry.id   AF-A0A381NUI9-F1
#
_cell.length_a   1.000
_cell.length_b   1.000
_cell.length_c   1.000
_cell.angle_alpha   90.00
_cell.angle_beta   90.00
_cell.angle_gamma   90.00
#
_symmetry.space_group_name_H-M   'P 1'
#
loop_
_entity.id
_entity.type
_entity.pdbx_description
1 polymer ?
#
loop_
_entity_poly.entity_id
_entity_poly.type
_entity_poly.pdbx_seq_one_letter_code
_entity_poly.pdbx_strand_id
1 'polypeptide(L)'
;MVLAYRILVLSFVGFLLLAAPSVAQVGENLGLINPNLASADELVAVPGLNSAAVEEILAGRPFLSMLVFHEIVEEHVSESAYDQVYGALWIPIDLNDVSNEEILLIPGVGNRMLHEFEEYRPYIALLQFHREIGKYVDDEELARLAQYVYVRIDLNSASQEEILSIPGVGPRMQHEFEEYRPYTAMAQFSREIGKYVDDEEVTRLARYVEVR
;
A
#
# COMPACT_ATOMS: atom_id res chain seq x y z
N MET A 1 58.76 -22.44 42.30
CA MET A 1 57.45 -23.11 42.18
C MET A 1 56.49 -22.16 41.50
N VAL A 2 55.79 -22.67 40.49
CA VAL A 2 55.17 -21.97 39.35
C VAL A 2 53.93 -21.15 39.76
N LEU A 3 53.84 -19.92 39.26
CA LEU A 3 52.66 -19.05 39.36
C LEU A 3 51.72 -19.39 38.18
N ALA A 4 50.55 -19.98 38.45
CA ALA A 4 49.58 -20.35 37.43
C ALA A 4 48.66 -19.16 37.09
N TYR A 5 48.77 -18.66 35.86
CA TYR A 5 47.84 -17.68 35.28
C TYR A 5 46.55 -18.40 34.87
N ARG A 6 45.41 -18.03 35.47
CA ARG A 6 44.08 -18.48 35.02
C ARG A 6 43.61 -17.57 33.89
N ILE A 7 43.57 -18.07 32.67
CA ILE A 7 42.96 -17.41 31.51
C ILE A 7 41.46 -17.65 31.59
N LEU A 8 40.68 -16.59 31.82
CA LEU A 8 39.22 -16.60 31.72
C LEU A 8 38.85 -16.39 30.25
N VAL A 9 38.39 -17.43 29.57
CA VAL A 9 37.86 -17.33 28.20
C VAL A 9 36.40 -16.88 28.32
N LEU A 10 36.14 -15.62 27.98
CA LEU A 10 34.78 -15.10 27.78
C LEU A 10 34.29 -15.55 26.40
N SER A 11 33.45 -16.57 26.36
CA SER A 11 32.74 -16.97 25.14
C SER A 11 31.65 -15.95 24.84
N PHE A 12 31.91 -15.09 23.86
CA PHE A 12 30.91 -14.18 23.30
C PHE A 12 30.01 -15.00 22.35
N VAL A 13 28.86 -15.46 22.84
CA VAL A 13 27.82 -16.02 21.99
C VAL A 13 27.16 -14.84 21.27
N GLY A 14 27.57 -14.61 20.02
CA GLY A 14 26.92 -13.65 19.14
C GLY A 14 25.51 -14.10 18.84
N PHE A 15 24.53 -13.42 19.42
CA PHE A 15 23.12 -13.57 19.05
C PHE A 15 22.95 -12.89 17.69
N LEU A 16 22.93 -13.68 16.61
CA LEU A 16 22.61 -13.19 15.28
C LEU A 16 21.11 -12.88 15.27
N LEU A 17 20.73 -11.62 15.50
CA LEU A 17 19.39 -11.14 15.20
C LEU A 17 19.24 -11.18 13.68
N LEU A 18 18.60 -12.22 13.17
CA LEU A 18 18.00 -12.18 11.83
C LEU A 18 16.87 -11.15 11.91
N ALA A 19 17.11 -9.96 11.37
CA ALA A 19 16.02 -9.03 11.08
C ALA A 19 15.08 -9.76 10.11
N ALA A 20 13.86 -10.05 10.57
CA ALA A 20 12.82 -10.49 9.65
C ALA A 20 12.66 -9.39 8.59
N PRO A 21 12.53 -9.73 7.29
CA PRO A 21 12.19 -8.72 6.30
C PRO A 21 10.89 -8.07 6.74
N SER A 22 10.96 -6.79 7.06
CA SER A 22 9.78 -5.95 7.23
C SER A 22 9.05 -5.95 5.90
N VAL A 23 7.79 -6.35 5.93
CA VAL A 23 6.95 -6.41 4.74
C VAL A 23 6.18 -5.11 4.69
N ALA A 24 6.36 -4.34 3.63
CA ALA A 24 5.63 -3.12 3.36
C ALA A 24 4.10 -3.35 3.34
N GLN A 25 3.32 -2.29 3.59
CA GLN A 25 1.85 -2.30 3.63
C GLN A 25 1.22 -2.54 2.25
N VAL A 26 1.88 -2.04 1.20
CA VAL A 26 1.63 -2.36 -0.21
C VAL A 26 2.79 -3.26 -0.64
N GLY A 27 2.53 -4.25 -1.51
CA GLY A 27 3.60 -5.03 -2.12
C GLY A 27 4.64 -4.13 -2.78
N GLU A 28 5.85 -4.66 -3.01
CA GLU A 28 6.90 -3.91 -3.72
C GLU A 28 6.33 -3.33 -5.02
N ASN A 29 6.38 -1.99 -5.16
CA ASN A 29 5.84 -1.33 -6.35
C ASN A 29 6.70 -1.69 -7.57
N LEU A 30 6.17 -2.50 -8.49
CA LEU A 30 6.87 -2.90 -9.72
C LEU A 30 6.54 -1.98 -10.91
N GLY A 31 6.29 -0.70 -10.65
CA GLY A 31 6.06 0.32 -11.67
C GLY A 31 4.62 0.83 -11.80
N LEU A 32 3.71 0.43 -10.91
CA LEU A 32 2.36 1.01 -10.86
C LEU A 32 2.39 2.46 -10.36
N ILE A 33 1.89 3.36 -11.18
CA ILE A 33 1.80 4.78 -10.85
C ILE A 33 0.50 5.04 -10.09
N ASN A 34 0.57 5.79 -8.99
CA ASN A 34 -0.64 6.19 -8.27
C ASN A 34 -1.26 7.43 -8.96
N PRO A 35 -2.50 7.39 -9.47
CA PRO A 35 -3.09 8.50 -10.21
C PRO A 35 -3.31 9.75 -9.35
N ASN A 36 -3.31 9.67 -8.01
CA ASN A 36 -3.33 10.84 -7.13
C ASN A 36 -1.99 11.58 -7.07
N LEU A 37 -0.89 10.90 -7.40
CA LEU A 37 0.47 11.39 -7.24
C LEU A 37 1.20 11.61 -8.58
N ALA A 38 0.69 11.01 -9.66
CA ALA A 38 1.28 11.09 -10.99
C ALA A 38 1.43 12.54 -11.48
N SER A 39 2.54 12.86 -12.12
CA SER A 39 2.68 14.07 -12.91
C SER A 39 1.86 14.01 -14.20
N ALA A 40 1.62 15.16 -14.82
CA ALA A 40 0.95 15.21 -16.12
C ALA A 40 1.73 14.43 -17.20
N ASP A 41 3.06 14.53 -17.20
CA ASP A 41 3.92 13.82 -18.15
C ASP A 41 3.85 12.29 -17.98
N GLU A 42 3.80 11.81 -16.74
CA GLU A 42 3.59 10.38 -16.45
C GLU A 42 2.24 9.89 -16.96
N LEU A 43 1.16 10.66 -16.77
CA LEU A 43 -0.17 10.31 -17.28
C LEU A 43 -0.22 10.29 -18.81
N VAL A 44 0.39 11.27 -19.47
CA VAL A 44 0.48 11.33 -20.95
C VAL A 44 1.25 10.12 -21.51
N ALA A 45 2.19 9.57 -20.75
CA ALA A 45 2.96 8.41 -21.16
C ALA A 45 2.19 7.09 -21.03
N VAL A 46 1.03 7.05 -20.36
CA VAL A 46 0.24 5.83 -20.17
C VAL A 46 -0.48 5.44 -21.47
N PRO A 47 -0.17 4.27 -22.07
CA PRO A 47 -0.87 3.80 -23.25
C PRO A 47 -2.38 3.65 -22.99
N GLY A 48 -3.20 4.13 -23.92
CA GLY A 48 -4.66 4.08 -23.80
C GLY A 48 -5.29 5.35 -23.22
N LEU A 49 -4.54 6.19 -22.51
CA LEU A 49 -5.04 7.50 -22.09
C LEU A 49 -4.98 8.52 -23.23
N ASN A 50 -6.07 9.24 -23.42
CA ASN A 50 -6.13 10.39 -24.31
C ASN A 50 -5.98 11.70 -23.52
N SER A 51 -5.85 12.84 -24.20
CA SER A 51 -5.65 14.13 -23.53
C SER A 51 -6.81 14.54 -22.62
N ALA A 52 -8.05 14.18 -22.96
CA ALA A 52 -9.23 14.48 -22.14
C ALA A 52 -9.24 13.66 -20.84
N ALA A 53 -8.93 12.36 -20.92
CA ALA A 53 -8.74 11.52 -19.74
C ALA A 53 -7.66 12.08 -18.81
N VAL A 54 -6.52 12.53 -19.36
CA VAL A 54 -5.45 13.11 -18.53
C VAL A 54 -5.91 14.38 -17.81
N GLU A 55 -6.63 15.27 -18.51
CA GLU A 55 -7.16 16.50 -17.92
C GLU A 55 -8.16 16.20 -16.79
N GLU A 56 -9.07 15.26 -16.99
CA GLU A 56 -10.04 14.84 -15.98
C GLU A 56 -9.39 14.10 -14.80
N ILE A 57 -8.39 13.25 -15.06
CA ILE A 57 -7.63 12.59 -13.99
C ILE A 57 -6.92 13.64 -13.12
N LEU A 58 -6.35 14.68 -13.71
CA LEU A 58 -5.68 15.76 -12.96
C LEU A 58 -6.69 16.59 -12.15
N ALA A 59 -7.84 16.89 -12.73
CA ALA A 59 -8.89 17.70 -12.11
C ALA A 59 -9.68 16.93 -11.03
N GLY A 60 -9.79 15.61 -11.13
CA GLY A 60 -10.58 14.76 -10.25
C GLY A 60 -9.88 14.31 -8.96
N ARG A 61 -8.65 14.76 -8.72
CA ARG A 61 -7.89 14.35 -7.52
C ARG A 61 -8.42 15.01 -6.23
N PRO A 62 -8.29 14.33 -5.08
CA PRO A 62 -7.84 12.95 -4.94
C PRO A 62 -8.98 11.93 -5.12
N PHE A 63 -8.68 10.84 -5.80
CA PHE A 63 -9.51 9.65 -5.88
C PHE A 63 -9.43 8.83 -4.58
N LEU A 64 -10.59 8.61 -3.96
CA LEU A 64 -10.71 7.86 -2.70
C LEU A 64 -11.06 6.38 -2.90
N SER A 65 -11.26 5.92 -4.13
CA SER A 65 -11.41 4.50 -4.49
C SER A 65 -10.98 4.29 -5.94
N MET A 66 -10.72 3.04 -6.32
CA MET A 66 -10.52 2.68 -7.72
C MET A 66 -11.79 2.83 -8.53
N LEU A 67 -12.98 2.69 -7.93
CA LEU A 67 -14.25 2.91 -8.63
C LEU A 67 -14.41 4.36 -9.10
N VAL A 68 -14.07 5.35 -8.27
CA VAL A 68 -14.16 6.77 -8.70
C VAL A 68 -13.15 7.07 -9.80
N PHE A 69 -11.95 6.50 -9.73
CA PHE A 69 -10.99 6.62 -10.83
C PHE A 69 -11.46 5.88 -12.10
N HIS A 70 -12.08 4.71 -11.93
CA HIS A 70 -12.62 3.90 -13.01
C HIS A 70 -13.69 4.65 -13.81
N GLU A 71 -14.54 5.45 -13.18
CA GLU A 71 -15.56 6.27 -13.89
C GLU A 71 -14.95 7.14 -14.99
N ILE A 72 -13.80 7.78 -14.72
CA ILE A 72 -13.08 8.59 -15.73
C ILE A 72 -12.50 7.68 -16.82
N VAL A 73 -11.92 6.55 -16.44
CA VAL A 73 -11.36 5.61 -17.42
C VAL A 73 -12.46 5.04 -18.31
N GLU A 74 -13.63 4.73 -17.78
CA GLU A 74 -14.79 4.23 -18.52
C GLU A 74 -15.31 5.24 -19.54
N GLU A 75 -15.32 6.54 -19.20
CA GLU A 75 -15.76 7.60 -20.11
C GLU A 75 -14.84 7.77 -21.32
N HIS A 76 -13.53 7.57 -21.14
CA HIS A 76 -12.51 7.94 -22.15
C HIS A 76 -11.77 6.78 -22.81
N VAL A 77 -11.84 5.58 -22.24
CA VAL A 77 -11.06 4.41 -22.64
C VAL A 77 -11.99 3.24 -22.93
N SER A 78 -11.75 2.54 -24.05
CA SER A 78 -12.48 1.31 -24.36
C SER A 78 -12.19 0.21 -23.33
N GLU A 79 -13.20 -0.56 -22.94
CA GLU A 79 -13.08 -1.69 -22.00
C GLU A 79 -11.92 -2.65 -22.32
N SER A 80 -11.67 -2.94 -23.60
CA SER A 80 -10.56 -3.80 -24.02
C SER A 80 -9.15 -3.28 -23.68
N ALA A 81 -9.03 -2.02 -23.27
CA ALA A 81 -7.77 -1.38 -22.88
C ALA A 81 -7.65 -1.15 -21.36
N TYR A 82 -8.64 -1.55 -20.56
CA TYR A 82 -8.61 -1.41 -19.10
C TYR A 82 -7.42 -2.11 -18.47
N ASP A 83 -7.14 -3.36 -18.84
CA ASP A 83 -5.98 -4.09 -18.30
C ASP A 83 -4.65 -3.36 -18.58
N GLN A 84 -4.54 -2.70 -19.72
CA GLN A 84 -3.36 -1.90 -20.05
C GLN A 84 -3.25 -0.64 -19.19
N VAL A 85 -4.36 0.06 -18.97
CA VAL A 85 -4.40 1.26 -18.13
C VAL A 85 -4.17 0.89 -16.66
N TYR A 86 -4.86 -0.11 -16.13
CA TYR A 86 -4.76 -0.55 -14.73
C TYR A 86 -3.47 -1.30 -14.41
N GLY A 87 -2.81 -1.86 -15.42
CA GLY A 87 -1.44 -2.36 -15.30
C GLY A 87 -0.39 -1.25 -15.20
N ALA A 88 -0.75 0.01 -15.44
CA ALA A 88 0.13 1.17 -15.34
C ALA A 88 -0.30 2.16 -14.23
N LEU A 89 -1.61 2.36 -14.02
CA LEU A 89 -2.19 3.29 -13.07
C LEU A 89 -3.10 2.58 -12.08
N TRP A 90 -2.81 2.70 -10.79
CA TRP A 90 -3.61 2.07 -9.76
C TRP A 90 -3.62 2.83 -8.43
N ILE A 91 -4.77 2.82 -7.77
CA ILE A 91 -4.97 3.27 -6.39
C ILE A 91 -5.09 2.01 -5.55
N PRO A 92 -4.14 1.71 -4.65
CA PRO A 92 -4.25 0.52 -3.81
C PRO A 92 -5.60 0.46 -3.09
N ILE A 93 -6.19 -0.73 -3.04
CA ILE A 93 -7.51 -0.99 -2.44
C ILE A 93 -7.36 -1.70 -1.09
N ASP A 94 -8.25 -1.41 -0.15
CA ASP A 94 -8.22 -2.00 1.19
C ASP A 94 -8.81 -3.42 1.15
N LEU A 95 -7.98 -4.44 1.42
CA LEU A 95 -8.45 -5.84 1.43
C LEU A 95 -9.61 -6.10 2.39
N ASN A 96 -9.76 -5.29 3.43
CA ASN A 96 -10.80 -5.47 4.43
C ASN A 96 -12.07 -4.64 4.14
N ASP A 97 -12.02 -3.73 3.17
CA ASP A 97 -13.08 -2.77 2.87
C ASP A 97 -13.10 -2.44 1.37
N VAL A 98 -13.22 -3.48 0.55
CA VAL A 98 -13.30 -3.37 -0.91
C VAL A 98 -14.38 -4.28 -1.49
N SER A 99 -15.07 -3.77 -2.51
CA SER A 99 -16.14 -4.49 -3.23
C SER A 99 -15.59 -5.53 -4.21
N ASN A 100 -16.45 -6.45 -4.62
CA ASN A 100 -16.09 -7.49 -5.60
C ASN A 100 -15.85 -6.90 -6.99
N GLU A 101 -16.64 -5.90 -7.36
CA GLU A 101 -16.48 -5.14 -8.60
C GLU A 101 -15.10 -4.50 -8.67
N GLU A 102 -14.67 -3.86 -7.59
CA GLU A 102 -13.38 -3.17 -7.52
C GLU A 102 -12.19 -4.15 -7.52
N ILE A 103 -12.33 -5.35 -6.93
CA ILE A 103 -11.33 -6.43 -7.08
C ILE A 103 -11.24 -6.93 -8.53
N LEU A 104 -12.37 -7.06 -9.23
CA LEU A 104 -12.41 -7.54 -10.61
C LEU A 104 -11.82 -6.53 -11.60
N LEU A 105 -11.57 -5.28 -11.20
CA LEU A 105 -10.79 -4.32 -11.99
C LEU A 105 -9.29 -4.64 -11.99
N ILE A 106 -8.77 -5.47 -11.09
CA ILE A 106 -7.36 -5.86 -11.10
C ILE A 106 -7.09 -6.70 -12.36
N PRO A 107 -6.12 -6.30 -13.22
CA PRO A 107 -5.82 -7.06 -14.43
C PRO A 107 -5.54 -8.53 -14.15
N GLY A 108 -6.21 -9.41 -14.88
CA GLY A 108 -6.09 -10.86 -14.75
C GLY A 108 -6.83 -11.50 -13.55
N VAL A 109 -7.47 -10.72 -12.68
CA VAL A 109 -8.27 -11.26 -11.57
C VAL A 109 -9.68 -11.60 -12.04
N GLY A 110 -9.98 -12.90 -12.10
CA GLY A 110 -11.33 -13.41 -12.33
C GLY A 110 -12.01 -13.92 -11.06
N ASN A 111 -13.25 -14.38 -11.19
CA ASN A 111 -14.09 -14.87 -10.07
C ASN A 111 -13.41 -15.90 -9.15
N ARG A 112 -12.54 -16.75 -9.69
CA ARG A 112 -11.78 -17.72 -8.88
C ARG A 112 -10.84 -16.99 -7.89
N MET A 113 -10.07 -16.03 -8.37
CA MET A 113 -9.10 -15.31 -7.52
C MET A 113 -9.82 -14.33 -6.58
N LEU A 114 -10.91 -13.70 -7.05
CA LEU A 114 -11.81 -12.93 -6.18
C LEU A 114 -12.24 -13.75 -4.96
N HIS A 115 -12.66 -15.00 -5.16
CA HIS A 115 -13.06 -15.87 -4.06
C HIS A 115 -11.94 -16.09 -3.04
N GLU A 116 -10.70 -16.30 -3.50
CA GLU A 116 -9.55 -16.45 -2.61
C GLU A 116 -9.30 -15.15 -1.81
N PHE A 117 -9.50 -13.97 -2.39
CA PHE A 117 -9.36 -12.70 -1.67
C PHE A 117 -10.43 -12.55 -0.58
N GLU A 118 -11.65 -13.01 -0.84
CA GLU A 118 -12.76 -12.95 0.12
C GLU A 118 -12.58 -13.95 1.27
N GLU A 119 -12.12 -15.17 0.97
CA GLU A 119 -12.05 -16.28 1.93
C GLU A 119 -11.21 -15.95 3.18
N TYR A 120 -10.14 -15.17 3.01
CA TYR A 120 -9.21 -14.85 4.09
C TYR A 120 -9.47 -13.52 4.78
N ARG A 121 -10.57 -12.82 4.46
CA ARG A 121 -10.97 -11.61 5.18
C ARG A 121 -11.44 -11.94 6.61
N PRO A 122 -11.14 -11.09 7.61
CA PRO A 122 -10.27 -9.93 7.52
C PRO A 122 -8.78 -10.32 7.55
N TYR A 123 -7.99 -9.63 6.72
CA TYR A 123 -6.53 -9.68 6.77
C TYR A 123 -6.01 -8.81 7.91
N ILE A 124 -5.10 -9.35 8.72
CA ILE A 124 -4.47 -8.61 9.82
C ILE A 124 -3.29 -7.76 9.34
N ALA A 125 -2.57 -8.26 8.33
CA ALA A 125 -1.41 -7.62 7.71
C ALA A 125 -1.20 -8.19 6.30
N LEU A 126 -0.48 -7.45 5.45
CA LEU A 126 -0.17 -7.90 4.08
C LEU A 126 0.64 -9.22 4.07
N LEU A 127 1.41 -9.52 5.11
CA LEU A 127 2.10 -10.81 5.24
C LEU A 127 1.12 -12.00 5.25
N GLN A 128 -0.10 -11.82 5.78
CA GLN A 128 -1.13 -12.85 5.67
C GLN A 128 -1.59 -13.02 4.22
N PHE A 129 -1.78 -11.92 3.48
CA PHE A 129 -2.07 -11.99 2.04
C PHE A 129 -1.01 -12.80 1.28
N HIS A 130 0.29 -12.52 1.50
CA HIS A 130 1.36 -13.28 0.87
C HIS A 130 1.29 -14.78 1.19
N ARG A 131 1.06 -15.14 2.46
CA ARG A 131 0.99 -16.54 2.89
C ARG A 131 -0.22 -17.28 2.32
N GLU A 132 -1.38 -16.64 2.30
CA GLU A 132 -2.62 -17.29 1.88
C GLU A 132 -2.75 -17.34 0.35
N ILE A 133 -2.48 -16.22 -0.35
CA ILE A 133 -2.60 -16.15 -1.82
C ILE A 133 -1.44 -16.89 -2.51
N GLY A 134 -0.25 -16.90 -1.93
CA GLY A 134 0.91 -17.65 -2.45
C GLY A 134 0.72 -19.18 -2.51
N LYS A 135 -0.39 -19.72 -1.97
CA LYS A 135 -0.77 -21.13 -2.16
C LYS A 135 -1.33 -21.42 -3.55
N TYR A 136 -1.81 -20.39 -4.26
CA TYR A 136 -2.60 -20.51 -5.49
C TYR A 136 -1.90 -19.95 -6.73
N VAL A 137 -0.87 -19.14 -6.53
CA VAL A 137 -0.11 -18.48 -7.58
C VAL A 137 1.39 -18.63 -7.31
N ASP A 138 2.21 -18.40 -8.33
CA ASP A 138 3.66 -18.35 -8.17
C ASP A 138 4.10 -17.01 -7.55
N ASP A 139 5.40 -16.92 -7.21
CA ASP A 139 5.96 -15.75 -6.53
C ASP A 139 5.87 -14.46 -7.39
N GLU A 140 5.93 -14.59 -8.72
CA GLU A 140 5.83 -13.46 -9.65
C GLU A 140 4.42 -12.88 -9.64
N GLU A 141 3.41 -13.73 -9.78
CA GLU A 141 2.01 -13.33 -9.73
C GLU A 141 1.61 -12.83 -8.33
N LEU A 142 2.16 -13.43 -7.27
CA LEU A 142 1.94 -12.97 -5.90
C LEU A 142 2.47 -11.54 -5.70
N ALA A 143 3.70 -11.28 -6.14
CA ALA A 143 4.31 -9.95 -6.07
C ALA A 143 3.56 -8.93 -6.94
N ARG A 144 3.04 -9.36 -8.09
CA ARG A 144 2.17 -8.53 -8.94
C ARG A 144 0.89 -8.14 -8.20
N LEU A 145 0.13 -9.12 -7.71
CA LEU A 145 -1.15 -8.89 -7.04
C LEU A 145 -1.01 -8.03 -5.77
N ALA A 146 0.09 -8.19 -5.03
CA ALA A 146 0.34 -7.43 -3.81
C ALA A 146 0.46 -5.91 -4.03
N GLN A 147 0.73 -5.44 -5.25
CA GLN A 147 0.81 -4.00 -5.55
C GLN A 147 -0.55 -3.32 -5.62
N TYR A 148 -1.61 -4.10 -5.88
CA TYR A 148 -2.96 -3.58 -6.07
C TYR A 148 -3.68 -3.35 -4.75
N VAL A 149 -3.16 -3.90 -3.66
CA VAL A 149 -3.91 -4.03 -2.41
C VAL A 149 -3.10 -3.54 -1.22
N TYR A 150 -3.81 -3.23 -0.14
CA TYR A 150 -3.21 -2.93 1.15
C TYR A 150 -4.08 -3.45 2.30
N VAL A 151 -3.50 -3.51 3.49
CA VAL A 151 -4.22 -3.66 4.75
C VAL A 151 -3.96 -2.40 5.58
N ARG A 152 -4.96 -1.85 6.27
CA ARG A 152 -4.75 -0.69 7.15
C ARG A 152 -3.72 -1.00 8.23
N ILE A 153 -2.81 -0.06 8.47
CA ILE A 153 -1.80 -0.17 9.53
C ILE A 153 -2.33 0.49 10.81
N ASP A 154 -2.00 -0.11 11.96
CA ASP A 154 -2.30 0.49 13.25
C ASP A 154 -1.32 1.63 13.54
N LEU A 155 -1.84 2.86 13.64
CA LEU A 155 -1.07 4.07 13.89
C LEU A 155 -0.18 3.97 15.14
N ASN A 156 -0.56 3.17 16.14
CA ASN A 156 0.17 3.10 17.40
C ASN A 156 1.31 2.08 17.40
N SER A 157 1.31 1.12 16.47
CA SER A 157 2.27 0.01 16.45
C SER A 157 3.01 -0.17 15.13
N ALA A 158 2.57 0.48 14.05
CA ALA A 158 3.22 0.39 12.75
C ALA A 158 4.70 0.80 12.81
N SER A 159 5.52 0.06 12.09
CA SER A 159 6.93 0.37 11.87
C SER A 159 7.10 1.59 10.95
N GLN A 160 8.29 2.19 10.98
CA GLN A 160 8.67 3.24 10.05
C GLN A 160 8.51 2.79 8.59
N GLU A 161 8.86 1.54 8.27
CA GLU A 161 8.76 1.02 6.90
C GLU A 161 7.31 0.85 6.44
N GLU A 162 6.43 0.37 7.32
CA GLU A 162 4.99 0.30 7.03
C GLU A 162 4.43 1.70 6.76
N ILE A 163 4.79 2.71 7.55
CA ILE A 163 4.35 4.09 7.30
C ILE A 163 4.92 4.64 5.98
N LEU A 164 6.20 4.41 5.69
CA LEU A 164 6.84 4.86 4.43
C LEU A 164 6.27 4.18 3.19
N SER A 165 5.65 3.01 3.35
CA SER A 165 5.01 2.32 2.24
C SER A 165 3.64 2.91 1.84
N ILE A 166 3.08 3.83 2.63
CA ILE A 166 1.87 4.56 2.24
C ILE A 166 2.20 5.46 1.03
N PRO A 167 1.45 5.37 -0.08
CA PRO A 167 1.70 6.22 -1.25
C PRO A 167 1.69 7.71 -0.88
N GLY A 168 2.76 8.41 -1.23
CA GLY A 168 2.93 9.86 -0.99
C GLY A 168 3.49 10.21 0.40
N VAL A 169 3.68 9.24 1.29
CA VAL A 169 4.27 9.49 2.62
C VAL A 169 5.81 9.43 2.53
N GLY A 170 6.44 10.61 2.61
CA GLY A 170 7.89 10.72 2.74
C GLY A 170 8.37 10.72 4.20
N PRO A 171 9.71 10.72 4.44
CA PRO A 171 10.30 10.67 5.78
C PRO A 171 9.80 11.75 6.75
N ARG A 172 9.50 12.94 6.22
CA ARG A 172 8.93 14.02 7.04
C ARG A 172 7.54 13.64 7.57
N MET A 173 6.64 13.21 6.69
CA MET A 173 5.27 12.85 7.10
C MET A 173 5.26 11.60 7.96
N GLN A 174 6.14 10.63 7.67
CA GLN A 174 6.34 9.46 8.53
C GLN A 174 6.74 9.86 9.96
N HIS A 175 7.64 10.82 10.11
CA HIS A 175 8.02 11.34 11.43
C HIS A 175 6.82 11.95 12.17
N GLU A 176 5.99 12.74 11.50
CA GLU A 176 4.78 13.31 12.11
C GLU A 176 3.80 12.21 12.56
N PHE A 177 3.66 11.12 11.77
CA PHE A 177 2.82 9.99 12.17
C PHE A 177 3.29 9.39 13.51
N GLU A 178 4.60 9.28 13.72
CA GLU A 178 5.16 8.73 14.96
C GLU A 178 5.11 9.72 16.14
N GLU A 179 5.34 11.01 15.89
CA GLU A 179 5.43 12.05 16.91
C GLU A 179 4.14 12.16 17.74
N TYR A 180 2.97 12.00 17.11
CA TYR A 180 1.68 12.13 17.80
C TYR A 180 1.18 10.83 18.44
N ARG A 181 2.00 9.77 18.50
CA ARG A 181 1.65 8.54 19.22
C ARG A 181 1.61 8.77 20.74
N PRO A 182 0.68 8.12 21.47
CA PRO A 182 -0.39 7.30 20.94
C PRO A 182 -1.57 8.15 20.41
N TYR A 183 -2.16 7.72 19.30
CA TYR A 183 -3.44 8.20 18.84
C TYR A 183 -4.55 7.51 19.62
N THR A 184 -5.48 8.29 20.15
CA THR A 184 -6.67 7.78 20.85
C THR A 184 -7.87 7.58 19.92
N ALA A 185 -7.89 8.25 18.77
CA ALA A 185 -8.96 8.18 17.78
C ALA A 185 -8.51 8.75 16.43
N MET A 186 -9.19 8.36 15.35
CA MET A 186 -8.95 8.93 14.02
C MET A 186 -9.19 10.46 13.96
N ALA A 187 -10.05 11.02 14.82
CA ALA A 187 -10.21 12.47 14.92
C ALA A 187 -8.94 13.18 15.44
N GLN A 188 -8.10 12.50 16.23
CA GLN A 188 -6.78 13.02 16.58
C GLN A 188 -5.86 12.97 15.36
N PHE A 189 -5.83 11.86 14.63
CA PHE A 189 -5.06 11.75 13.38
C PHE A 189 -5.37 12.91 12.43
N SER A 190 -6.65 13.13 12.10
CA SER A 190 -7.03 14.21 11.18
C SER A 190 -6.62 15.59 11.67
N ARG A 191 -6.76 15.86 12.97
CA ARG A 191 -6.39 17.16 13.56
C ARG A 191 -4.88 17.39 13.57
N GLU A 192 -4.10 16.38 13.92
CA GLU A 192 -2.64 16.53 14.02
C GLU A 192 -1.98 16.55 12.64
N ILE A 193 -2.39 15.67 11.73
CA ILE A 193 -1.85 15.61 10.35
C ILE A 193 -2.33 16.80 9.50
N GLY A 194 -3.55 17.31 9.72
CA GLY A 194 -4.06 18.51 9.05
C GLY A 194 -3.30 19.81 9.35
N LYS A 195 -2.31 19.78 10.25
CA LYS A 195 -1.35 20.89 10.43
C LYS A 195 -0.29 20.95 9.32
N TYR A 196 -0.12 19.89 8.56
CA TYR A 196 0.98 19.71 7.61
C TYR A 196 0.53 19.57 6.15
N VAL A 197 -0.71 19.12 5.95
CA VAL A 197 -1.34 18.91 4.64
C VAL A 197 -2.78 19.40 4.68
N ASP A 198 -3.38 19.58 3.50
CA ASP A 198 -4.77 19.99 3.38
C ASP A 198 -5.77 18.86 3.74
N ASP A 199 -7.05 19.21 3.84
CA ASP A 199 -8.12 18.30 4.26
C ASP A 199 -8.32 17.12 3.30
N GLU A 200 -8.08 17.33 2.00
CA GLU A 200 -8.18 16.30 0.97
C GLU A 200 -7.08 15.25 1.15
N GLU A 201 -5.85 15.69 1.40
CA GLU A 201 -4.72 14.82 1.67
C GLU A 201 -4.84 14.11 3.03
N VAL A 202 -5.38 14.78 4.07
CA VAL A 202 -5.75 14.11 5.33
C VAL A 202 -6.72 12.97 5.06
N THR A 203 -7.75 13.23 4.24
CA THR A 203 -8.77 12.22 3.91
C THR A 203 -8.16 11.06 3.14
N ARG A 204 -7.26 11.34 2.18
CA ARG A 204 -6.54 10.30 1.42
C ARG A 204 -5.67 9.44 2.34
N LEU A 205 -4.87 10.06 3.22
CA LEU A 205 -3.97 9.35 4.13
C LEU A 205 -4.73 8.52 5.18
N ALA A 206 -5.86 9.03 5.68
CA ALA A 206 -6.69 8.33 6.66
C ALA A 206 -7.19 6.96 6.18
N ARG A 207 -7.26 6.72 4.87
CA ARG A 207 -7.65 5.43 4.28
C ARG A 207 -6.68 4.30 4.59
N TYR A 208 -5.41 4.62 4.81
CA TYR A 208 -4.33 3.63 4.96
C TYR A 208 -4.09 3.21 6.40
N VAL A 209 -4.74 3.88 7.35
CA VAL A 209 -4.40 3.76 8.76
C VAL A 209 -5.64 3.57 9.63
N GLU A 210 -5.44 3.07 10.82
CA GLU A 210 -6.48 2.92 11.84
C GLU A 210 -5.89 3.06 13.24
N VAL A 211 -6.77 3.12 14.25
CA VAL A 211 -6.40 3.06 15.66
C VAL A 211 -7.05 1.81 16.24
N ARG A 212 -6.23 0.85 16.69
CA ARG A 212 -6.69 -0.42 17.29
C ARG A 212 -6.52 -0.44 18.82
#